data_AF-A0A7Y5C9V2-F1
#
_entry.id   AF-A0A7Y5C9V2-F1
#
_cell.length_a   1.000
_cell.length_b   1.000
_cell.length_c   1.000
_cell.angle_alpha   90.00
_cell.angle_beta   90.00
_cell.angle_gamma   90.00
#
_symmetry.space_group_name_H-M   'P 1'
#
loop_
_entity.id
_entity.type
_entity.pdbx_description
1 polymer ?
#
loop_
_entity_poly.entity_id
_entity_poly.type
_entity_poly.pdbx_seq_one_letter_code
_entity_poly.pdbx_strand_id
1 'polypeptide(L)'
;MRLDRRSFLTATTAALTASCATRSTAERSAFGLSNDGKRVTVLDRGSPVFVYNYAPVDPPAGVDARFRRANYIHPLYSPDGAIVTEDFPKDHYHHRGVFWAWPNCRVGRRKLNVWELETGRSVFETWAELAVARNEVRLEEHSLWKFDDGGTAPIDERVSIVVRPESNRQRAIDFALTFKNVAETDATFQGSDASAGAAGTGAKGYGGFCFRPDANNKPFVFTARDGVIPEDRMAHETTWVDISWGTKEKRGVAIVQHPSNPGYPHRGWMIRHYGFLGASWPHNDPHTLKPGESFTLRYRLIVHEGDAVEAGIGNVAESLAGKPDW
;
A
#
# COMPACT_ATOMS: atom_id res chain seq x y z
N MET A 1 -42.30 -86.14 -40.78
CA MET A 1 -40.95 -85.76 -41.26
C MET A 1 -40.79 -84.26 -41.03
N ARG A 2 -39.78 -83.88 -40.23
CA ARG A 2 -39.08 -82.57 -40.15
C ARG A 2 -39.43 -81.54 -41.26
N LEU A 3 -39.61 -80.23 -41.07
CA LEU A 3 -38.87 -79.24 -40.28
C LEU A 3 -39.63 -77.89 -40.17
N ASP A 4 -39.36 -77.17 -39.08
CA ASP A 4 -39.63 -75.75 -38.79
C ASP A 4 -39.07 -74.76 -39.83
N ARG A 5 -39.75 -73.61 -39.99
CA ARG A 5 -39.13 -72.30 -40.25
C ARG A 5 -39.94 -71.18 -39.56
N ARG A 6 -39.44 -70.73 -38.40
CA ARG A 6 -39.82 -69.47 -37.74
C ARG A 6 -38.93 -68.33 -38.28
N SER A 7 -39.56 -67.26 -38.75
CA SER A 7 -38.88 -66.00 -39.11
C SER A 7 -38.76 -65.10 -37.88
N PHE A 8 -37.55 -64.61 -37.61
CA PHE A 8 -37.22 -63.66 -36.55
C PHE A 8 -37.44 -62.21 -37.01
N LEU A 9 -38.16 -61.41 -36.23
CA LEU A 9 -38.12 -59.94 -36.29
C LEU A 9 -36.94 -59.45 -35.42
N THR A 10 -36.06 -58.66 -36.01
CA THR A 10 -35.02 -57.90 -35.30
C THR A 10 -35.58 -56.55 -34.86
N ALA A 11 -35.61 -56.31 -33.55
CA ALA A 11 -35.87 -55.01 -32.95
C ALA A 11 -34.56 -54.23 -32.80
N THR A 12 -34.51 -52.99 -33.29
CA THR A 12 -33.36 -52.09 -33.15
C THR A 12 -33.67 -51.07 -32.05
N THR A 13 -32.96 -51.15 -30.92
CA THR A 13 -33.09 -50.23 -29.80
C THR A 13 -32.17 -49.03 -30.04
N ALA A 14 -32.74 -47.83 -30.22
CA ALA A 14 -31.97 -46.58 -30.27
C ALA A 14 -31.71 -46.09 -28.84
N ALA A 15 -30.43 -45.98 -28.46
CA ALA A 15 -30.01 -45.39 -27.18
C ALA A 15 -29.89 -43.87 -27.32
N LEU A 16 -30.68 -43.12 -26.54
CA LEU A 16 -30.48 -41.67 -26.36
C LEU A 16 -29.31 -41.45 -25.39
N THR A 17 -28.20 -40.92 -25.88
CA THR A 17 -27.11 -40.40 -25.06
C THR A 17 -27.43 -38.95 -24.66
N ALA A 18 -27.85 -38.76 -23.41
CA ALA A 18 -27.95 -37.43 -22.82
C ALA A 18 -26.53 -36.88 -22.60
N SER A 19 -26.10 -35.95 -23.45
CA SER A 19 -24.87 -35.19 -23.25
C SER A 19 -25.10 -34.19 -22.11
N CYS A 20 -24.63 -34.54 -20.91
CA CYS A 20 -24.58 -33.62 -19.79
C CYS A 20 -23.45 -32.61 -20.06
N ALA A 21 -23.79 -31.47 -20.66
CA ALA A 21 -22.86 -30.36 -20.79
C ALA A 21 -22.53 -29.85 -19.38
N THR A 22 -21.40 -30.27 -18.84
CA THR A 22 -20.80 -29.66 -17.66
C THR A 22 -20.45 -28.22 -18.00
N ARG A 23 -21.33 -27.29 -17.62
CA ARG A 23 -20.95 -25.87 -17.49
C ARG A 23 -19.84 -25.85 -16.45
N SER A 24 -18.60 -25.72 -16.91
CA SER A 24 -17.51 -25.23 -16.08
C SER A 24 -17.95 -23.87 -15.55
N THR A 25 -18.48 -23.84 -14.33
CA THR A 25 -18.48 -22.63 -13.52
C THR A 25 -17.02 -22.41 -13.16
N ALA A 26 -16.29 -21.72 -14.04
CA ALA A 26 -15.10 -21.02 -13.59
C ALA A 26 -15.54 -20.20 -12.39
N GLU A 27 -15.16 -20.62 -11.17
CA GLU A 27 -15.34 -19.82 -9.97
C GLU A 27 -14.76 -18.45 -10.31
N ARG A 28 -15.64 -17.46 -10.50
CA ARG A 28 -15.19 -16.08 -10.67
C ARG A 28 -14.26 -15.79 -9.49
N SER A 29 -13.09 -15.23 -9.77
CA SER A 29 -12.21 -14.78 -8.69
C SER A 29 -13.05 -13.95 -7.71
N ALA A 30 -12.87 -14.20 -6.41
CA ALA A 30 -13.48 -13.38 -5.37
C ALA A 30 -13.05 -11.92 -5.53
N PHE A 31 -11.85 -11.70 -6.07
CA PHE A 31 -11.33 -10.37 -6.33
C PHE A 31 -11.92 -9.73 -7.59
N GLY A 32 -11.93 -8.41 -7.59
CA GLY A 32 -12.29 -7.59 -8.74
C GLY A 32 -11.51 -6.28 -8.80
N LEU A 33 -11.50 -5.68 -9.98
CA LEU A 33 -10.96 -4.34 -10.24
C LEU A 33 -12.02 -3.51 -10.95
N SER A 34 -12.16 -2.25 -10.54
CA SER A 34 -12.90 -1.22 -11.25
C SER A 34 -11.97 -0.05 -11.53
N ASN A 35 -11.89 0.41 -12.78
CA ASN A 35 -11.09 1.56 -13.18
C ASN A 35 -11.98 2.59 -13.88
N ASP A 36 -12.04 3.81 -13.34
CA ASP A 36 -12.88 4.91 -13.85
C ASP A 36 -12.10 5.93 -14.72
N GLY A 37 -10.85 5.61 -15.08
CA GLY A 37 -9.95 6.50 -15.81
C GLY A 37 -9.20 7.50 -14.93
N LYS A 38 -9.48 7.53 -13.62
CA LYS A 38 -8.79 8.37 -12.63
C LYS A 38 -8.35 7.60 -11.38
N ARG A 39 -9.05 6.52 -11.07
CA ARG A 39 -8.91 5.72 -9.85
C ARG A 39 -9.08 4.25 -10.18
N VAL A 40 -8.36 3.41 -9.45
CA VAL A 40 -8.57 1.95 -9.43
C VAL A 40 -9.12 1.54 -8.08
N THR A 41 -10.31 0.94 -8.06
CA THR A 41 -10.88 0.30 -6.87
C THR A 41 -10.59 -1.18 -6.90
N VAL A 42 -9.92 -1.67 -5.86
CA VAL A 42 -9.76 -3.12 -5.61
C VAL A 42 -10.93 -3.62 -4.79
N LEU A 43 -11.52 -4.73 -5.22
CA LEU A 43 -12.66 -5.37 -4.58
C LEU A 43 -12.30 -6.78 -4.13
N ASP A 44 -12.83 -7.24 -3.00
CA ASP A 44 -12.83 -8.64 -2.56
C ASP A 44 -14.27 -9.05 -2.20
N ARG A 45 -14.79 -10.07 -2.87
CA ARG A 45 -16.19 -10.53 -2.83
C ARG A 45 -17.20 -9.39 -3.07
N GLY A 46 -16.82 -8.41 -3.88
CA GLY A 46 -17.63 -7.22 -4.19
C GLY A 46 -17.52 -6.08 -3.18
N SER A 47 -16.87 -6.29 -2.03
CA SER A 47 -16.59 -5.24 -1.05
C SER A 47 -15.30 -4.50 -1.40
N PRO A 48 -15.23 -3.17 -1.24
CA PRO A 48 -14.01 -2.42 -1.51
C PRO A 48 -12.91 -2.73 -0.50
N VAL A 49 -11.71 -2.99 -1.01
CA VAL A 49 -10.48 -3.12 -0.22
C VAL A 49 -9.80 -1.78 -0.11
N PHE A 50 -9.57 -1.12 -1.24
CA PHE A 50 -9.09 0.25 -1.30
C PHE A 50 -9.37 0.91 -2.65
N VAL A 51 -9.19 2.23 -2.69
CA VAL A 51 -9.13 3.02 -3.93
C VAL A 51 -7.74 3.63 -4.09
N TYR A 52 -7.11 3.34 -5.23
CA TYR A 52 -5.85 3.93 -5.65
C TYR A 52 -6.13 5.15 -6.54
N ASN A 53 -5.73 6.35 -6.10
CA ASN A 53 -5.92 7.60 -6.84
C ASN A 53 -4.68 7.89 -7.69
N TYR A 54 -4.65 7.37 -8.92
CA TYR A 54 -3.51 7.60 -9.83
C TYR A 54 -3.63 8.89 -10.63
N ALA A 55 -4.84 9.46 -10.79
CA ALA A 55 -5.01 10.80 -11.35
C ALA A 55 -5.03 11.87 -10.25
N PRO A 56 -4.68 13.13 -10.56
CA PRO A 56 -4.66 14.21 -9.59
C PRO A 56 -6.02 14.46 -8.92
N VAL A 57 -6.04 14.44 -7.59
CA VAL A 57 -7.15 14.81 -6.72
C VAL A 57 -6.96 16.25 -6.25
N ASP A 58 -7.96 17.10 -6.48
CA ASP A 58 -7.96 18.49 -6.02
C ASP A 58 -8.25 18.57 -4.52
N PRO A 59 -7.62 19.51 -3.79
CA PRO A 59 -7.91 19.72 -2.39
C PRO A 59 -9.33 20.27 -2.18
N PRO A 60 -9.89 20.13 -0.96
CA PRO A 60 -11.18 20.74 -0.62
C PRO A 60 -11.21 22.25 -0.85
N ALA A 61 -12.41 22.80 -1.03
CA ALA A 61 -12.59 24.25 -1.19
C ALA A 61 -11.99 25.02 0.01
N GLY A 62 -11.25 26.10 -0.29
CA GLY A 62 -10.56 26.92 0.73
C GLY A 62 -9.19 26.39 1.16
N VAL A 63 -8.78 25.21 0.67
CA VAL A 63 -7.43 24.68 0.84
C VAL A 63 -6.59 25.05 -0.39
N ASP A 64 -5.33 25.40 -0.15
CA ASP A 64 -4.38 25.81 -1.20
C ASP A 64 -4.26 24.73 -2.30
N ALA A 65 -4.44 25.14 -3.56
CA ALA A 65 -4.39 24.27 -4.73
C ALA A 65 -3.05 23.53 -4.88
N ARG A 66 -1.96 24.00 -4.25
CA ARG A 66 -0.67 23.30 -4.23
C ARG A 66 -0.75 21.88 -3.66
N PHE A 67 -1.74 21.59 -2.82
CA PHE A 67 -1.92 20.26 -2.24
C PHE A 67 -2.54 19.23 -3.18
N ARG A 68 -2.88 19.62 -4.42
CA ARG A 68 -3.32 18.71 -5.48
C ARG A 68 -2.26 17.64 -5.76
N ARG A 69 -2.66 16.36 -5.78
CA ARG A 69 -1.73 15.22 -5.84
C ARG A 69 -2.37 13.95 -6.37
N ALA A 70 -1.53 12.96 -6.68
CA ALA A 70 -1.90 11.63 -7.14
C ALA A 70 -1.01 10.57 -6.46
N ASN A 71 -1.19 9.31 -6.85
CA ASN A 71 -0.36 8.15 -6.53
C ASN A 71 -0.35 7.80 -5.03
N TYR A 72 -1.56 7.60 -4.49
CA TYR A 72 -1.79 7.22 -3.10
C TYR A 72 -3.09 6.43 -2.95
N ILE A 73 -3.19 5.69 -1.85
CA ILE A 73 -4.42 4.98 -1.50
C ILE A 73 -5.28 5.84 -0.59
N HIS A 74 -6.51 6.13 -1.01
CA HIS A 74 -7.60 6.61 -0.16
C HIS A 74 -8.94 6.51 -0.91
N PRO A 75 -10.00 5.97 -0.28
CA PRO A 75 -10.02 5.29 1.01
C PRO A 75 -9.34 3.92 1.01
N LEU A 76 -8.78 3.52 2.17
CA LEU A 76 -8.50 2.14 2.55
C LEU A 76 -9.60 1.65 3.48
N TYR A 77 -10.03 0.40 3.33
CA TYR A 77 -11.11 -0.20 4.11
C TYR A 77 -10.59 -1.30 5.05
N SER A 78 -11.14 -1.37 6.26
CA SER A 78 -10.98 -2.51 7.16
C SER A 78 -11.77 -3.73 6.66
N PRO A 79 -11.47 -4.95 7.16
CA PRO A 79 -12.21 -6.16 6.80
C PRO A 79 -13.73 -6.07 6.98
N ASP A 80 -14.20 -5.32 7.98
CA ASP A 80 -15.62 -5.06 8.22
C ASP A 80 -16.20 -3.88 7.41
N GLY A 81 -15.40 -3.27 6.52
CA GLY A 81 -15.85 -2.27 5.55
C GLY A 81 -15.81 -0.82 6.02
N ALA A 82 -15.24 -0.51 7.19
CA ALA A 82 -15.04 0.87 7.63
C ALA A 82 -13.87 1.54 6.89
N ILE A 83 -13.98 2.82 6.58
CA ILE A 83 -12.85 3.61 6.06
C ILE A 83 -11.87 3.86 7.21
N VAL A 84 -10.60 3.52 7.00
CA VAL A 84 -9.56 3.64 8.05
C VAL A 84 -8.59 4.79 7.83
N THR A 85 -8.59 5.40 6.65
CA THR A 85 -7.68 6.48 6.24
C THR A 85 -8.38 7.83 6.11
N GLU A 86 -7.64 8.91 6.29
CA GLU A 86 -8.08 10.28 5.96
C GLU A 86 -7.22 10.90 4.86
N ASP A 87 -7.82 11.81 4.09
CA ASP A 87 -7.16 12.59 3.04
C ASP A 87 -7.39 14.08 3.28
N PHE A 88 -6.38 14.90 3.02
CA PHE A 88 -6.38 16.34 3.31
C PHE A 88 -6.76 16.68 4.76
N PRO A 89 -6.11 16.07 5.77
CA PRO A 89 -6.47 16.34 7.15
C PRO A 89 -6.16 17.80 7.50
N LYS A 90 -7.04 18.43 8.28
CA LYS A 90 -6.99 19.87 8.57
C LYS A 90 -5.72 20.32 9.29
N ASP A 91 -5.09 19.44 10.05
CA ASP A 91 -3.84 19.70 10.76
C ASP A 91 -2.62 19.62 9.84
N HIS A 92 -2.68 18.82 8.78
CA HIS A 92 -1.56 18.58 7.85
C HIS A 92 -2.07 18.26 6.43
N TYR A 93 -2.48 19.26 5.65
CA TYR A 93 -3.12 19.03 4.32
C TYR A 93 -2.29 18.21 3.32
N HIS A 94 -0.97 18.09 3.53
CA HIS A 94 -0.11 17.25 2.72
C HIS A 94 -0.09 15.77 3.14
N HIS A 95 -0.69 15.36 4.26
CA HIS A 95 -0.86 13.94 4.57
C HIS A 95 -2.05 13.34 3.81
N ARG A 96 -1.97 12.05 3.50
CA ARG A 96 -2.95 11.34 2.65
C ARG A 96 -2.90 9.83 2.84
N GLY A 97 -4.01 9.20 3.23
CA GLY A 97 -4.19 7.75 3.37
C GLY A 97 -2.93 6.89 3.49
N VAL A 98 -2.66 6.00 2.53
CA VAL A 98 -1.35 5.31 2.42
C VAL A 98 -0.56 5.94 1.29
N PHE A 99 0.64 6.43 1.59
CA PHE A 99 1.48 7.17 0.64
C PHE A 99 2.96 7.01 0.95
N TRP A 100 3.81 7.43 0.03
CA TRP A 100 5.24 7.55 0.27
C TRP A 100 5.77 8.84 -0.33
N ALA A 101 6.61 9.55 0.42
CA ALA A 101 7.16 10.83 -0.01
C ALA A 101 8.37 11.23 0.85
N TRP A 102 9.12 12.22 0.38
CA TRP A 102 10.28 12.75 1.11
C TRP A 102 10.34 14.28 0.99
N PRO A 103 10.65 14.98 2.10
CA PRO A 103 10.68 16.44 2.15
C PRO A 103 11.97 17.04 1.58
N ASN A 104 13.09 16.30 1.65
CA ASN A 104 14.43 16.80 1.35
C ASN A 104 15.12 16.06 0.21
N CYS A 105 14.37 15.57 -0.78
CA CYS A 105 15.01 15.10 -2.00
C CYS A 105 15.68 16.26 -2.75
N ARG A 106 16.81 15.97 -3.38
CA ARG A 106 17.56 16.91 -4.22
C ARG A 106 18.04 16.24 -5.49
N VAL A 107 18.13 17.01 -6.57
CA VAL A 107 18.74 16.57 -7.84
C VAL A 107 19.72 17.67 -8.25
N GLY A 108 21.01 17.36 -8.17
CA GLY A 108 22.05 18.38 -8.14
C GLY A 108 21.78 19.40 -7.02
N ARG A 109 21.55 20.67 -7.41
CA ARG A 109 21.27 21.77 -6.47
C ARG A 109 19.78 22.04 -6.24
N ARG A 110 18.89 21.42 -7.01
CA ARG A 110 17.44 21.70 -6.95
C ARG A 110 16.79 20.84 -5.86
N LYS A 111 15.91 21.45 -5.05
CA LYS A 111 15.06 20.74 -4.09
C LYS A 111 13.86 20.14 -4.82
N LEU A 112 13.61 18.86 -4.61
CA LEU A 112 12.48 18.11 -5.15
C LEU A 112 11.60 17.63 -3.99
N ASN A 113 10.84 18.56 -3.41
CA ASN A 113 9.97 18.27 -2.27
C ASN A 113 8.63 17.70 -2.73
N VAL A 114 8.49 16.38 -2.68
CA VAL A 114 7.26 15.64 -2.98
C VAL A 114 6.43 15.32 -1.73
N TRP A 115 6.92 15.64 -0.53
CA TRP A 115 6.18 15.46 0.73
C TRP A 115 5.18 16.59 0.95
N GLU A 116 5.66 17.82 1.15
CA GLU A 116 4.84 19.02 1.32
C GLU A 116 4.28 19.56 0.00
N LEU A 117 4.68 18.96 -1.15
CA LEU A 117 4.25 19.36 -2.50
C LEU A 117 4.61 20.83 -2.80
N GLU A 118 5.83 21.23 -2.44
CA GLU A 118 6.30 22.61 -2.59
C GLU A 118 7.01 22.86 -3.92
N THR A 119 7.74 21.86 -4.42
CA THR A 119 8.65 22.02 -5.56
C THR A 119 8.60 20.85 -6.54
N GLY A 120 7.90 19.77 -6.18
CA GLY A 120 7.69 18.66 -7.09
C GLY A 120 6.58 17.73 -6.63
N ARG A 121 6.22 16.80 -7.52
CA ARG A 121 5.15 15.82 -7.31
C ARG A 121 5.39 14.57 -8.13
N SER A 122 4.82 13.45 -7.69
CA SER A 122 4.70 12.26 -8.53
C SER A 122 3.56 12.44 -9.53
N VAL A 123 3.79 12.01 -10.77
CA VAL A 123 2.84 12.10 -11.90
C VAL A 123 2.73 10.73 -12.56
N PHE A 124 1.52 10.17 -12.54
CA PHE A 124 1.18 8.94 -13.23
C PHE A 124 1.47 9.00 -14.73
N GLU A 125 2.14 7.97 -15.24
CA GLU A 125 2.37 7.77 -16.67
C GLU A 125 1.50 6.63 -17.19
N THR A 126 1.63 5.42 -16.62
CA THR A 126 0.88 4.25 -17.09
C THR A 126 0.78 3.13 -16.05
N TRP A 127 -0.20 2.26 -16.26
CA TRP A 127 -0.20 0.94 -15.65
C TRP A 127 0.68 0.00 -16.50
N ALA A 128 1.64 -0.65 -15.87
CA ALA A 128 2.33 -1.81 -16.44
C ALA A 128 1.47 -3.07 -16.28
N GLU A 129 0.75 -3.19 -15.16
CA GLU A 129 -0.15 -4.31 -14.90
C GLU A 129 -1.35 -3.89 -14.02
N LEU A 130 -2.52 -4.41 -14.37
CA LEU A 130 -3.72 -4.46 -13.53
C LEU A 130 -4.29 -5.87 -13.64
N ALA A 131 -3.93 -6.75 -12.71
CA ALA A 131 -4.24 -8.16 -12.79
C ALA A 131 -5.05 -8.65 -11.59
N VAL A 132 -6.04 -9.49 -11.89
CA VAL A 132 -6.83 -10.22 -10.90
C VAL A 132 -6.53 -11.71 -11.06
N ALA A 133 -5.95 -12.31 -10.03
CA ALA A 133 -5.76 -13.74 -9.91
C ALA A 133 -6.77 -14.34 -8.92
N ARG A 134 -6.74 -15.67 -8.72
CA ARG A 134 -7.61 -16.35 -7.74
C ARG A 134 -7.37 -15.84 -6.31
N ASN A 135 -6.09 -15.68 -5.94
CA ASN A 135 -5.66 -15.42 -4.57
C ASN A 135 -4.89 -14.11 -4.42
N GLU A 136 -4.85 -13.25 -5.44
CA GLU A 136 -4.26 -11.93 -5.31
C GLU A 136 -4.81 -10.96 -6.36
N VAL A 137 -4.65 -9.66 -6.08
CA VAL A 137 -4.75 -8.58 -7.06
C VAL A 137 -3.40 -7.90 -7.13
N ARG A 138 -2.90 -7.66 -8.34
CA ARG A 138 -1.63 -6.98 -8.59
C ARG A 138 -1.84 -5.71 -9.38
N LEU A 139 -1.28 -4.62 -8.87
CA LEU A 139 -1.19 -3.32 -9.51
C LEU A 139 0.30 -3.03 -9.71
N GLU A 140 0.73 -2.81 -10.95
CA GLU A 140 2.08 -2.32 -11.25
C GLU A 140 1.99 -0.98 -11.98
N GLU A 141 2.41 0.08 -11.32
CA GLU A 141 2.36 1.45 -11.79
C GLU A 141 3.74 1.94 -12.21
N HIS A 142 3.76 2.75 -13.27
CA HIS A 142 4.87 3.62 -13.62
C HIS A 142 4.49 5.09 -13.49
N SER A 143 5.31 5.82 -12.73
CA SER A 143 5.17 7.24 -12.44
C SER A 143 6.51 7.96 -12.59
N LEU A 144 6.45 9.29 -12.73
CA LEU A 144 7.61 10.15 -12.79
C LEU A 144 7.48 11.27 -11.76
N TRP A 145 8.55 11.52 -11.00
CA TRP A 145 8.57 12.74 -10.19
C TRP A 145 8.97 13.91 -11.07
N LYS A 146 8.18 14.97 -11.04
CA LYS A 146 8.38 16.19 -11.84
C LYS A 146 8.55 17.38 -10.92
N PHE A 147 9.41 18.32 -11.32
CA PHE A 147 9.45 19.62 -10.67
C PHE A 147 8.27 20.48 -11.11
N ASP A 148 7.75 21.27 -10.19
CA ASP A 148 6.54 22.08 -10.41
C ASP A 148 6.79 23.30 -11.30
N ASP A 149 8.02 23.80 -11.32
CA ASP A 149 8.50 24.87 -12.21
C ASP A 149 8.91 24.33 -13.60
N GLY A 150 8.78 23.02 -13.84
CA GLY A 150 9.07 22.35 -15.09
C GLY A 150 10.50 21.78 -15.20
N GLY A 151 10.81 21.30 -16.40
CA GLY A 151 12.04 20.57 -16.73
C GLY A 151 11.83 19.06 -16.78
N THR A 152 12.91 18.33 -17.08
CA THR A 152 12.89 16.87 -17.20
C THR A 152 12.64 16.24 -15.83
N ALA A 153 11.77 15.21 -15.80
CA ALA A 153 11.51 14.39 -14.63
C ALA A 153 12.82 13.70 -14.18
N PRO A 154 13.33 13.95 -12.96
CA PRO A 154 14.60 13.39 -12.56
C PRO A 154 14.52 11.99 -11.93
N ILE A 155 13.34 11.57 -11.45
CA ILE A 155 13.15 10.26 -10.80
C ILE A 155 12.07 9.47 -11.54
N ASP A 156 12.45 8.26 -11.94
CA ASP A 156 11.53 7.21 -12.41
C ASP A 156 11.06 6.38 -11.22
N GLU A 157 9.75 6.27 -11.05
CA GLU A 157 9.09 5.60 -9.94
C GLU A 157 8.29 4.40 -10.45
N ARG A 158 8.54 3.23 -9.86
CA ARG A 158 7.76 2.01 -10.12
C ARG A 158 7.21 1.46 -8.82
N VAL A 159 5.92 1.17 -8.83
CA VAL A 159 5.19 0.73 -7.64
C VAL A 159 4.48 -0.56 -7.95
N SER A 160 4.76 -1.61 -7.18
CA SER A 160 4.02 -2.86 -7.20
C SER A 160 3.21 -2.97 -5.92
N ILE A 161 1.90 -3.21 -6.04
CA ILE A 161 0.99 -3.45 -4.93
C ILE A 161 0.33 -4.81 -5.13
N VAL A 162 0.49 -5.70 -4.16
CA VAL A 162 -0.14 -7.04 -4.17
C VAL A 162 -1.10 -7.17 -3.00
N VAL A 163 -2.38 -7.32 -3.30
CA VAL A 163 -3.44 -7.53 -2.30
C VAL A 163 -3.64 -9.02 -2.09
N ARG A 164 -3.52 -9.47 -0.84
CA ARG A 164 -3.76 -10.86 -0.45
C ARG A 164 -5.22 -11.06 -0.01
N PRO A 165 -5.72 -12.31 -0.02
CA PRO A 165 -7.05 -12.63 0.47
C PRO A 165 -7.16 -12.27 1.94
N GLU A 166 -8.33 -11.82 2.35
CA GLU A 166 -8.60 -11.69 3.77
C GLU A 166 -8.63 -13.06 4.44
N SER A 167 -7.99 -13.14 5.60
CA SER A 167 -7.98 -14.32 6.45
C SER A 167 -7.93 -13.88 7.90
N ASN A 168 -8.69 -14.56 8.77
CA ASN A 168 -8.74 -14.26 10.21
C ASN A 168 -9.00 -12.78 10.52
N ARG A 169 -9.90 -12.13 9.77
CA ARG A 169 -10.23 -10.69 9.92
C ARG A 169 -9.01 -9.79 9.76
N GLN A 170 -8.09 -10.19 8.88
CA GLN A 170 -6.92 -9.42 8.49
C GLN A 170 -6.75 -9.44 6.98
N ARG A 171 -6.12 -8.39 6.45
CA ARG A 171 -5.75 -8.28 5.06
C ARG A 171 -4.33 -7.76 4.93
N ALA A 172 -3.50 -8.54 4.25
CA ALA A 172 -2.15 -8.14 3.88
C ALA A 172 -2.14 -7.44 2.51
N ILE A 173 -1.42 -6.34 2.42
CA ILE A 173 -1.14 -5.60 1.19
C ILE A 173 0.36 -5.36 1.12
N ASP A 174 0.98 -5.95 0.11
CA ASP A 174 2.43 -5.89 -0.13
C ASP A 174 2.74 -4.71 -1.04
N PHE A 175 3.81 -3.98 -0.74
CA PHE A 175 4.30 -2.85 -1.52
C PHE A 175 5.76 -3.07 -1.87
N ALA A 176 6.12 -2.85 -3.13
CA ALA A 176 7.49 -2.66 -3.58
C ALA A 176 7.60 -1.33 -4.33
N LEU A 177 8.42 -0.42 -3.81
CA LEU A 177 8.61 0.94 -4.28
C LEU A 177 10.02 1.10 -4.81
N THR A 178 10.19 1.22 -6.12
CA THR A 178 11.49 1.38 -6.77
C THR A 178 11.63 2.79 -7.31
N PHE A 179 12.74 3.44 -6.97
CA PHE A 179 13.07 4.79 -7.43
C PHE A 179 14.41 4.76 -8.15
N LYS A 180 14.44 5.27 -9.38
CA LYS A 180 15.64 5.34 -10.20
C LYS A 180 15.97 6.79 -10.55
N ASN A 181 17.22 7.17 -10.39
CA ASN A 181 17.71 8.45 -10.87
C ASN A 181 17.88 8.40 -12.39
N VAL A 182 17.08 9.17 -13.12
CA VAL A 182 17.16 9.32 -14.58
C VAL A 182 17.70 10.68 -15.02
N ALA A 183 18.14 11.51 -14.06
CA ALA A 183 18.85 12.75 -14.33
C ALA A 183 20.34 12.50 -14.65
N GLU A 184 21.00 13.51 -15.20
CA GLU A 184 22.45 13.50 -15.49
C GLU A 184 23.32 13.84 -14.27
N THR A 185 22.70 14.15 -13.14
CA THR A 185 23.38 14.51 -11.88
C THR A 185 22.89 13.64 -10.73
N ASP A 186 23.63 13.61 -9.64
CA ASP A 186 23.25 12.88 -8.42
C ASP A 186 21.88 13.33 -7.90
N ALA A 187 21.10 12.34 -7.46
CA ALA A 187 19.85 12.54 -6.74
C ALA A 187 20.00 12.04 -5.31
N THR A 188 19.59 12.83 -4.34
CA THR A 188 19.67 12.47 -2.92
C THR A 188 18.27 12.39 -2.33
N PHE A 189 18.00 11.34 -1.55
CA PHE A 189 16.79 11.17 -0.75
C PHE A 189 17.16 11.38 0.72
N GLN A 190 16.39 12.22 1.41
CA GLN A 190 16.60 12.50 2.82
C GLN A 190 15.27 12.88 3.46
N GLY A 191 15.06 12.46 4.70
CA GLY A 191 14.04 13.02 5.55
C GLY A 191 14.42 14.42 6.06
N SER A 192 13.54 15.00 6.87
CA SER A 192 13.78 16.34 7.41
C SER A 192 14.52 16.36 8.75
N ASP A 193 15.64 17.08 8.79
CA ASP A 193 16.38 17.40 10.01
C ASP A 193 15.67 18.46 10.88
N ALA A 194 14.50 18.97 10.45
CA ALA A 194 13.69 19.87 11.25
C ALA A 194 12.94 19.10 12.35
N SER A 195 12.83 19.68 13.55
CA SER A 195 11.99 19.13 14.61
C SER A 195 10.53 19.16 14.16
N ALA A 196 9.93 18.00 13.93
CA ALA A 196 8.50 17.87 13.64
C ALA A 196 7.67 18.00 14.93
N GLY A 197 7.77 19.15 15.60
CA GLY A 197 7.06 19.47 16.84
C GLY A 197 7.64 18.82 18.09
N ALA A 198 6.79 18.60 19.10
CA ALA A 198 7.13 18.14 20.46
C ALA A 198 7.64 16.69 20.58
N ALA A 199 7.93 16.02 19.47
CA ALA A 199 8.64 14.74 19.51
C ALA A 199 10.03 14.99 20.11
N GLY A 200 10.32 14.32 21.23
CA GLY A 200 11.41 14.65 22.16
C GLY A 200 12.78 14.94 21.52
N THR A 201 13.63 15.59 22.31
CA THR A 201 14.99 15.97 21.91
C THR A 201 15.82 14.76 21.52
N GLY A 202 16.13 14.56 20.23
CA GLY A 202 17.19 13.63 19.82
C GLY A 202 17.02 12.96 18.46
N ALA A 203 15.80 12.67 18.01
CA ALA A 203 15.55 12.06 16.71
C ALA A 203 14.74 13.00 15.80
N LYS A 204 15.34 13.40 14.69
CA LYS A 204 14.72 14.15 13.58
C LYS A 204 14.58 13.21 12.38
N GLY A 205 13.81 13.54 11.35
CA GLY A 205 13.72 12.75 10.12
C GLY A 205 12.36 12.08 9.89
N TYR A 206 11.61 12.62 8.94
CA TYR A 206 10.37 12.03 8.42
C TYR A 206 10.41 11.95 6.90
N GLY A 207 9.62 11.05 6.34
CA GLY A 207 9.63 10.66 4.93
C GLY A 207 9.25 9.19 4.80
N GLY A 208 9.46 8.60 3.63
CA GLY A 208 9.27 7.16 3.42
C GLY A 208 7.80 6.76 3.33
N PHE A 209 7.50 5.51 3.68
CA PHE A 209 6.19 4.89 3.53
C PHE A 209 5.30 5.15 4.74
N CYS A 210 4.12 5.72 4.52
CA CYS A 210 3.32 6.36 5.54
C CYS A 210 1.84 5.94 5.48
N PHE A 211 1.21 5.96 6.64
CA PHE A 211 -0.21 5.74 6.86
C PHE A 211 -0.79 6.88 7.71
N ARG A 212 -1.84 7.52 7.19
CA ARG A 212 -2.65 8.54 7.85
C ARG A 212 -4.02 7.97 8.21
N PRO A 213 -4.25 7.60 9.49
CA PRO A 213 -5.57 7.16 9.95
C PRO A 213 -6.59 8.30 9.92
N ASP A 214 -7.88 7.96 9.85
CA ASP A 214 -8.95 8.93 10.04
C ASP A 214 -8.95 9.50 11.47
N ALA A 215 -8.78 10.81 11.61
CA ALA A 215 -8.71 11.48 12.90
C ALA A 215 -9.97 11.30 13.78
N ASN A 216 -11.12 10.92 13.20
CA ASN A 216 -12.33 10.59 13.96
C ASN A 216 -12.21 9.28 14.75
N ASN A 217 -11.22 8.44 14.43
CA ASN A 217 -10.97 7.18 15.10
C ASN A 217 -10.18 7.32 16.42
N LYS A 218 -9.76 8.53 16.81
CA LYS A 218 -9.04 8.76 18.06
C LYS A 218 -9.82 8.24 19.29
N PRO A 219 -9.12 7.84 20.36
CA PRO A 219 -7.66 7.86 20.53
C PRO A 219 -6.96 6.69 19.82
N PHE A 220 -5.72 6.94 19.40
CA PHE A 220 -4.86 5.94 18.79
C PHE A 220 -3.91 5.32 19.82
N VAL A 221 -3.69 4.01 19.71
CA VAL A 221 -2.70 3.25 20.48
C VAL A 221 -1.67 2.70 19.51
N PHE A 222 -0.41 3.03 19.75
CA PHE A 222 0.71 2.47 18.98
C PHE A 222 1.34 1.30 19.72
N THR A 223 1.67 0.24 18.99
CA THR A 223 2.32 -0.95 19.55
C THR A 223 3.45 -1.40 18.63
N ALA A 224 4.56 -1.85 19.21
CA ALA A 224 5.65 -2.51 18.51
C ALA A 224 6.06 -3.78 19.26
N ARG A 225 7.20 -4.38 18.87
CA ARG A 225 7.72 -5.60 19.48
C ARG A 225 7.89 -5.51 21.00
N ASP A 226 8.26 -4.33 21.51
CA ASP A 226 8.50 -4.06 22.92
C ASP A 226 7.24 -3.63 23.71
N GLY A 227 6.07 -3.61 23.05
CA GLY A 227 4.78 -3.30 23.66
C GLY A 227 4.21 -1.96 23.21
N VAL A 228 3.34 -1.40 24.04
CA VAL A 228 2.67 -0.11 23.77
C VAL A 228 3.69 1.02 23.79
N ILE A 229 3.63 1.89 22.79
CA ILE A 229 4.46 3.09 22.67
C ILE A 229 3.66 4.27 23.25
N PRO A 230 4.00 4.78 24.44
CA PRO A 230 3.14 5.73 25.16
C PRO A 230 3.24 7.18 24.66
N GLU A 231 4.21 7.48 23.80
CA GLU A 231 4.58 8.84 23.42
C GLU A 231 5.02 8.89 21.95
N ASP A 232 5.00 10.09 21.37
CA ASP A 232 5.51 10.29 20.02
C ASP A 232 6.99 9.89 19.92
N ARG A 233 7.35 9.30 18.78
CA ARG A 233 8.72 8.87 18.45
C ARG A 233 9.06 9.27 17.02
N MET A 234 10.34 9.57 16.80
CA MET A 234 10.92 9.84 15.48
C MET A 234 11.91 8.75 15.04
N ALA A 235 12.28 7.87 15.95
CA ALA A 235 13.00 6.63 15.68
C ALA A 235 12.55 5.58 16.70
N HIS A 236 12.52 4.32 16.29
CA HIS A 236 12.23 3.18 17.16
C HIS A 236 12.91 1.93 16.60
N GLU A 237 13.67 1.20 17.40
CA GLU A 237 14.39 0.00 16.94
C GLU A 237 13.44 -1.20 16.86
N THR A 238 12.61 -1.24 15.81
CA THR A 238 11.62 -2.30 15.57
C THR A 238 11.44 -2.59 14.08
N THR A 239 11.06 -3.82 13.75
CA THR A 239 10.74 -4.27 12.38
C THR A 239 9.31 -3.92 11.95
N TRP A 240 8.43 -3.64 12.91
CA TRP A 240 7.04 -3.30 12.65
C TRP A 240 6.49 -2.34 13.72
N VAL A 241 5.48 -1.57 13.32
CA VAL A 241 4.68 -0.74 14.22
C VAL A 241 3.21 -0.87 13.81
N ASP A 242 2.34 -1.05 14.80
CA ASP A 242 0.90 -1.03 14.66
C ASP A 242 0.31 0.27 15.21
N ILE A 243 -0.75 0.75 14.57
CA ILE A 243 -1.66 1.75 15.10
C ILE A 243 -3.08 1.17 15.14
N SER A 244 -3.66 1.10 16.34
CA SER A 244 -5.01 0.60 16.57
C SER A 244 -5.88 1.62 17.31
N TRP A 245 -7.19 1.46 17.24
CA TRP A 245 -8.17 2.32 17.91
C TRP A 245 -9.48 1.57 18.21
N GLY A 246 -10.40 2.25 18.90
CA GLY A 246 -11.70 1.72 19.31
C GLY A 246 -11.65 1.02 20.68
N THR A 247 -12.82 0.82 21.28
CA THR A 247 -12.96 0.18 22.60
C THR A 247 -13.72 -1.15 22.53
N LYS A 248 -14.80 -1.19 21.75
CA LYS A 248 -15.61 -2.41 21.51
C LYS A 248 -15.28 -3.05 20.17
N GLU A 249 -15.37 -2.26 19.11
CA GLU A 249 -14.99 -2.67 17.75
C GLU A 249 -13.63 -2.07 17.44
N LYS A 250 -12.58 -2.81 17.79
CA LYS A 250 -11.21 -2.36 17.52
C LYS A 250 -10.82 -2.63 16.09
N ARG A 251 -10.04 -1.73 15.52
CA ARG A 251 -9.45 -1.84 14.18
C ARG A 251 -8.04 -1.28 14.25
N GLY A 252 -7.18 -1.77 13.38
CA GLY A 252 -5.83 -1.26 13.29
C GLY A 252 -5.16 -1.51 11.95
N VAL A 253 -4.01 -0.87 11.80
CA VAL A 253 -3.14 -1.01 10.65
C VAL A 253 -1.70 -1.11 11.12
N ALA A 254 -1.02 -2.17 10.72
CA ALA A 254 0.40 -2.36 10.97
C ALA A 254 1.24 -2.17 9.70
N ILE A 255 2.40 -1.52 9.84
CA ILE A 255 3.44 -1.48 8.81
C ILE A 255 4.56 -2.41 9.24
N VAL A 256 4.93 -3.36 8.38
CA VAL A 256 6.04 -4.29 8.57
C VAL A 256 7.12 -4.01 7.51
N GLN A 257 8.37 -3.82 7.94
CA GLN A 257 9.51 -3.66 7.04
C GLN A 257 9.95 -5.01 6.46
N HIS A 258 10.32 -5.04 5.18
CA HIS A 258 10.87 -6.24 4.57
C HIS A 258 12.38 -6.40 4.88
N PRO A 259 12.88 -7.64 5.13
CA PRO A 259 14.29 -7.91 5.42
C PRO A 259 15.30 -7.46 4.36
N SER A 260 14.87 -7.29 3.11
CA SER A 260 15.72 -6.83 2.02
C SER A 260 15.87 -5.30 1.96
N ASN A 261 15.19 -4.55 2.81
CA ASN A 261 15.31 -3.09 2.81
C ASN A 261 16.73 -2.67 3.22
N PRO A 262 17.29 -1.60 2.62
CA PRO A 262 18.61 -1.12 3.01
C PRO A 262 18.63 -0.73 4.49
N GLY A 263 19.54 -1.33 5.25
CA GLY A 263 19.67 -1.09 6.69
C GLY A 263 18.59 -1.76 7.54
N TYR A 264 17.96 -2.84 7.07
CA TYR A 264 16.95 -3.58 7.84
C TYR A 264 17.50 -4.20 9.14
N PRO A 265 16.74 -4.13 10.26
CA PRO A 265 15.61 -3.25 10.46
C PRO A 265 16.06 -1.79 10.52
N HIS A 266 15.38 -0.92 9.78
CA HIS A 266 15.72 0.49 9.79
C HIS A 266 15.00 1.20 10.95
N ARG A 267 15.74 1.93 11.79
CA ARG A 267 15.19 2.58 13.00
C ARG A 267 14.28 3.77 12.75
N GLY A 268 14.28 4.33 11.53
CA GLY A 268 13.51 5.53 11.20
C GLY A 268 12.00 5.26 11.24
N TRP A 269 11.30 5.89 12.18
CA TRP A 269 9.84 5.79 12.33
C TRP A 269 9.24 7.13 12.75
N MET A 270 8.23 7.62 12.05
CA MET A 270 7.43 8.75 12.51
C MET A 270 6.15 8.25 13.18
N ILE A 271 6.16 8.21 14.51
CA ILE A 271 5.02 7.80 15.35
C ILE A 271 4.43 9.05 15.98
N ARG A 272 3.15 9.30 15.71
CA ARG A 272 2.43 10.47 16.22
C ARG A 272 1.03 10.12 16.69
N HIS A 273 0.76 10.37 17.96
CA HIS A 273 -0.54 10.16 18.61
C HIS A 273 -1.64 11.08 18.10
N TYR A 274 -1.29 12.18 17.40
CA TYR A 274 -2.29 12.94 16.65
C TYR A 274 -2.86 12.17 15.44
N GLY A 275 -2.27 11.03 15.06
CA GLY A 275 -2.72 10.16 13.97
C GLY A 275 -1.76 10.17 12.79
N PHE A 276 -0.54 9.66 12.97
CA PHE A 276 0.38 9.44 11.85
C PHE A 276 1.35 8.29 12.15
N LEU A 277 1.53 7.40 11.19
CA LEU A 277 2.53 6.33 11.24
C LEU A 277 3.35 6.34 9.95
N GLY A 278 4.68 6.47 10.05
CA GLY A 278 5.57 6.40 8.88
C GLY A 278 6.80 5.55 9.14
N ALA A 279 7.14 4.65 8.21
CA ALA A 279 8.44 4.00 8.12
C ALA A 279 9.41 4.93 7.37
N SER A 280 10.16 5.71 8.14
CA SER A 280 10.93 6.86 7.67
C SER A 280 12.32 6.48 7.17
N TRP A 281 12.45 5.63 6.15
CA TRP A 281 13.73 5.42 5.46
C TRP A 281 14.00 6.56 4.46
N PRO A 282 15.24 7.08 4.27
CA PRO A 282 16.48 6.77 4.99
C PRO A 282 16.67 7.66 6.24
N HIS A 283 15.58 8.22 6.77
CA HIS A 283 15.56 9.09 7.94
C HIS A 283 16.43 10.34 7.72
N ASN A 284 17.39 10.64 8.60
CA ASN A 284 18.29 11.79 8.39
C ASN A 284 19.49 11.47 7.50
N ASP A 285 19.81 10.19 7.34
CA ASP A 285 21.01 9.77 6.63
C ASP A 285 20.75 9.87 5.12
N PRO A 286 21.43 10.78 4.39
CA PRO A 286 21.12 10.97 2.98
C PRO A 286 21.47 9.72 2.17
N HIS A 287 20.54 9.27 1.33
CA HIS A 287 20.80 8.22 0.35
C HIS A 287 20.97 8.85 -1.04
N THR A 288 22.18 8.79 -1.58
CA THR A 288 22.52 9.37 -2.89
C THR A 288 22.57 8.30 -3.98
N LEU A 289 21.91 8.58 -5.09
CA LEU A 289 21.90 7.82 -6.33
C LEU A 289 22.66 8.58 -7.41
N LYS A 290 23.67 7.95 -8.01
CA LYS A 290 24.28 8.42 -9.26
C LYS A 290 23.31 8.25 -10.43
N PRO A 291 23.55 8.92 -11.58
CA PRO A 291 22.76 8.69 -12.79
C PRO A 291 22.63 7.21 -13.14
N GLY A 292 21.39 6.75 -13.30
CA GLY A 292 21.06 5.36 -13.64
C GLY A 292 20.93 4.40 -12.44
N GLU A 293 21.35 4.80 -11.23
CA GLU A 293 21.18 3.99 -10.03
C GLU A 293 19.75 4.00 -9.49
N SER A 294 19.39 2.96 -8.75
CA SER A 294 18.07 2.80 -8.15
C SER A 294 18.14 2.10 -6.80
N PHE A 295 17.16 2.36 -5.93
CA PHE A 295 16.90 1.56 -4.74
C PHE A 295 15.46 1.06 -4.74
N THR A 296 15.16 0.06 -3.90
CA THR A 296 13.80 -0.45 -3.68
C THR A 296 13.52 -0.55 -2.19
N LEU A 297 12.32 -0.12 -1.79
CA LEU A 297 11.78 -0.31 -0.45
C LEU A 297 10.56 -1.22 -0.53
N ARG A 298 10.46 -2.16 0.41
CA ARG A 298 9.39 -3.14 0.51
C ARG A 298 8.74 -3.09 1.88
N TYR A 299 7.40 -3.09 1.88
CA TYR A 299 6.61 -3.02 3.09
C TYR A 299 5.37 -3.89 2.96
N ARG A 300 4.89 -4.42 4.07
CA ARG A 300 3.57 -5.03 4.16
C ARG A 300 2.72 -4.20 5.09
N LEU A 301 1.58 -3.79 4.58
CA LEU A 301 0.51 -3.23 5.37
C LEU A 301 -0.43 -4.37 5.79
N ILE A 302 -0.78 -4.43 7.07
CA ILE A 302 -1.76 -5.39 7.60
C ILE A 302 -2.91 -4.59 8.16
N VAL A 303 -4.05 -4.63 7.49
CA VAL A 303 -5.30 -4.04 7.99
C VAL A 303 -6.04 -5.11 8.75
N HIS A 304 -6.43 -4.84 9.99
CA HIS A 304 -6.99 -5.85 10.88
C HIS A 304 -8.14 -5.34 11.72
N GLU A 305 -8.96 -6.28 12.16
CA GLU A 305 -9.87 -6.09 13.29
C GLU A 305 -9.20 -6.58 14.58
N GLY A 306 -9.42 -5.85 15.67
CA GLY A 306 -8.72 -6.02 16.93
C GLY A 306 -7.68 -4.93 17.19
N ASP A 307 -6.90 -5.11 18.25
CA ASP A 307 -5.61 -4.41 18.45
C ASP A 307 -4.42 -5.30 18.05
N ALA A 308 -3.20 -4.76 18.17
CA ALA A 308 -1.97 -5.49 17.84
C ALA A 308 -1.84 -6.87 18.49
N VAL A 309 -2.39 -7.06 19.71
CA VAL A 309 -2.33 -8.31 20.46
C VAL A 309 -3.41 -9.26 19.97
N GLU A 310 -4.66 -8.79 19.90
CA GLU A 310 -5.81 -9.58 19.42
C GLU A 310 -5.61 -10.06 17.97
N ALA A 311 -5.04 -9.21 17.12
CA ALA A 311 -4.68 -9.55 15.74
C ALA A 311 -3.34 -10.30 15.63
N GLY A 312 -2.59 -10.49 16.72
CA GLY A 312 -1.34 -11.24 16.71
C GLY A 312 -0.27 -10.68 15.75
N ILE A 313 -0.19 -9.35 15.62
CA ILE A 313 0.69 -8.68 14.66
C ILE A 313 2.17 -9.06 14.87
N GLY A 314 2.60 -9.22 16.12
CA GLY A 314 3.94 -9.70 16.44
C GLY A 314 4.25 -11.06 15.79
N ASN A 315 3.34 -12.02 15.89
CA ASN A 315 3.49 -13.36 15.31
C ASN A 315 3.51 -13.29 13.77
N VAL A 316 2.65 -12.44 13.19
CA VAL A 316 2.63 -12.22 11.72
C VAL A 316 3.97 -11.65 11.27
N ALA A 317 4.47 -10.60 11.92
CA ALA A 317 5.75 -9.98 11.57
C ALA A 317 6.94 -10.95 11.72
N GLU A 318 6.95 -11.78 12.78
CA GLU A 318 7.97 -12.82 12.95
C GLU A 318 7.95 -13.87 11.84
N SER A 319 6.76 -14.28 11.38
CA SER A 319 6.61 -15.24 10.28
C SER A 319 7.15 -14.73 8.94
N LEU A 320 7.34 -13.41 8.82
CA LEU A 320 7.79 -12.71 7.62
C LEU A 320 9.29 -12.42 7.61
N ALA A 321 9.93 -12.36 8.78
CA ALA A 321 11.33 -11.95 8.95
C ALA A 321 12.36 -12.82 8.21
N GLY A 322 11.97 -14.01 7.73
CA GLY A 322 12.82 -14.93 6.96
C GLY A 322 12.29 -15.30 5.57
N LYS A 323 11.25 -14.62 5.07
CA LYS A 323 10.65 -14.92 3.76
C LYS A 323 10.94 -13.79 2.78
N PRO A 324 11.54 -14.09 1.60
CA PRO A 324 11.88 -13.05 0.61
C PRO A 324 10.73 -12.71 -0.35
N ASP A 325 9.65 -13.51 -0.38
CA ASP A 325 8.64 -13.49 -1.44
C ASP A 325 7.40 -12.64 -1.11
N TRP A 326 7.57 -11.56 -0.35
CA TRP A 326 6.49 -10.60 -0.07
C TRP A 326 6.92 -9.13 -0.22
#